data_AF-A0A9E1KYQ1-F1
#
_entry.id   AF-A0A9E1KYQ1-F1
#
_cell.length_a   1.000
_cell.length_b   1.000
_cell.length_c   1.000
_cell.angle_alpha   90.00
_cell.angle_beta   90.00
_cell.angle_gamma   90.00
#
_symmetry.space_group_name_H-M   'P 1'
#
loop_
_entity.id
_entity.type
_entity.pdbx_description
1 polymer ?
#
loop_
_entity_poly.entity_id
_entity_poly.type
_entity_poly.pdbx_seq_one_letter_code
_entity_poly.pdbx_strand_id
1 'polypeptide(L)' 'MNNSNLLTCPFCGKEPKIDKYKLKAIMVWNVACMNDDCPVHVETDDFESQEEAVKAWSQRTPDTK' A
#
# COMPACT_ATOMS: atom_id res chain seq x y z
N MET A 1 -3.87 16.74 6.79
CA MET A 1 -4.00 16.07 5.49
C MET A 1 -4.87 14.85 5.71
N ASN A 2 -6.07 14.84 5.13
CA ASN A 2 -7.05 13.78 5.35
C ASN A 2 -6.61 12.55 4.56
N ASN A 3 -6.40 11.42 5.24
CA ASN A 3 -6.01 10.10 4.70
C ASN A 3 -7.09 9.45 3.78
N SER A 4 -7.99 10.22 3.19
CA SER A 4 -9.34 9.78 2.81
C SER A 4 -9.49 9.15 1.41
N ASN A 5 -8.41 8.76 0.70
CA ASN A 5 -8.54 8.25 -0.68
C ASN A 5 -7.71 7.00 -0.99
N LEU A 6 -7.35 6.17 -0.01
CA LEU A 6 -6.84 4.84 -0.34
C LEU A 6 -8.00 3.96 -0.81
N LEU A 7 -7.84 3.36 -2.00
CA LEU A 7 -8.77 2.33 -2.46
C LEU A 7 -8.74 1.13 -1.51
N THR A 8 -9.90 0.53 -1.23
CA THR A 8 -9.96 -0.69 -0.40
C THR A 8 -9.25 -1.87 -1.06
N CYS A 9 -8.69 -2.79 -0.28
CA CYS A 9 -7.99 -3.97 -0.78
C CYS A 9 -8.81 -4.70 -1.86
N PRO A 10 -8.25 -4.99 -3.05
CA PRO A 10 -8.99 -5.64 -4.14
C PRO A 10 -9.44 -7.06 -3.81
N PHE A 11 -8.81 -7.72 -2.84
CA PHE A 11 -9.05 -9.13 -2.53
C PHE A 11 -10.06 -9.34 -1.40
N CYS A 12 -10.06 -8.48 -0.37
CA CYS A 12 -10.94 -8.61 0.80
C CYS A 12 -11.85 -7.40 1.05
N GLY A 13 -11.69 -6.32 0.29
CA GLY A 13 -12.50 -5.10 0.43
C GLY A 13 -12.23 -4.29 1.70
N LYS A 14 -11.26 -4.67 2.53
CA LYS A 14 -10.89 -3.94 3.75
C LYS A 14 -9.97 -2.75 3.46
N GLU A 15 -9.98 -1.79 4.36
CA GLU A 15 -9.10 -0.62 4.28
C GLU A 15 -7.64 -1.04 4.44
N PRO A 16 -6.76 -0.63 3.51
CA PRO A 16 -5.32 -0.83 3.66
C PRO A 16 -4.73 0.12 4.70
N LYS A 17 -3.48 -0.12 5.09
CA LYS A 17 -2.68 0.76 5.94
C LYS A 17 -1.49 1.30 5.16
N ILE A 18 -1.08 2.51 5.50
CA ILE A 18 0.20 3.08 5.08
C ILE A 18 1.18 2.79 6.21
N ASP A 19 2.25 2.05 5.90
CA ASP A 19 3.32 1.84 6.85
C ASP A 19 4.52 2.71 6.52
N LYS A 20 5.24 3.10 7.57
CA LYS A 20 6.46 3.90 7.50
C LYS A 20 7.51 3.23 8.35
N TYR A 21 8.64 2.88 7.75
CA TYR A 21 9.71 2.23 8.47
C TYR A 21 11.09 2.58 7.91
N LYS A 22 12.12 2.28 8.70
CA LYS A 22 13.50 2.57 8.32
C LYS A 22 14.10 1.36 7.62
N LEU A 23 14.42 1.50 6.34
CA LEU A 23 15.17 0.50 5.58
C LEU A 23 16.63 0.95 5.49
N LYS A 24 17.51 0.27 6.22
CA LYS A 24 18.94 0.65 6.37
C LYS A 24 19.10 2.09 6.87
N ALA A 25 19.43 3.03 5.99
CA ALA A 25 19.69 4.44 6.31
C ALA A 25 18.58 5.38 5.83
N ILE A 26 17.60 4.88 5.07
CA ILE A 26 16.51 5.69 4.49
C ILE A 26 15.18 5.38 5.19
N MET A 27 14.29 6.36 5.23
CA MET A 27 12.90 6.16 5.63
C MET A 27 12.09 5.83 4.39
N VAL A 28 11.35 4.73 4.42
CA VAL A 28 10.50 4.28 3.33
C VAL A 28 9.05 4.19 3.78
N TRP A 29 8.18 4.16 2.79
CA TRP A 29 6.74 4.07 2.91
C TRP A 29 6.24 2.99 1.97
N ASN A 30 5.31 2.17 2.44
CA ASN A 30 4.55 1.25 1.60
C ASN A 30 3.06 1.28 2.01
N VAL A 31 2.22 0.65 1.20
CA VAL A 31 0.80 0.45 1.52
C VAL A 31 0.48 -1.03 1.47
N ALA A 32 -0.09 -1.56 2.54
CA ALA A 32 -0.37 -2.99 2.69
C ALA A 32 -1.79 -3.28 3.18
N CYS A 33 -2.32 -4.44 2.79
CA CYS A 33 -3.51 -5.01 3.41
C CYS A 33 -3.13 -5.78 4.68
N MET A 34 -3.39 -5.17 5.83
CA MET A 34 -3.10 -5.71 7.16
C MET A 34 -4.27 -6.51 7.75
N ASN A 35 -5.15 -7.06 6.91
CA ASN A 35 -6.26 -7.89 7.35
C ASN A 35 -5.83 -9.36 7.33
N ASP A 36 -5.75 -10.00 8.50
CA ASP A 36 -5.31 -11.41 8.62
C ASP A 36 -6.26 -12.38 7.91
N ASP A 37 -7.54 -12.03 7.76
CA ASP A 37 -8.53 -12.79 6.98
C ASP A 37 -8.45 -12.52 5.47
N CYS A 38 -7.49 -11.72 5.00
CA CYS A 38 -7.32 -11.48 3.58
C CYS A 38 -6.77 -12.74 2.91
N PRO A 39 -7.39 -13.23 1.81
CA PRO A 39 -6.90 -14.43 1.14
C PRO A 39 -5.51 -14.24 0.50
N VAL A 40 -5.07 -12.99 0.34
CA VAL A 40 -3.78 -12.61 -0.23
C VAL A 40 -3.16 -11.53 0.63
N HIS A 41 -1.92 -11.74 1.07
CA HIS A 41 -1.11 -10.66 1.63
C HIS A 41 -0.61 -9.79 0.46
N VAL A 42 -1.16 -8.59 0.32
CA VAL A 42 -0.81 -7.64 -0.74
C VAL A 42 -0.23 -6.37 -0.14
N GLU A 43 0.89 -5.94 -0.69
CA GLU A 43 1.57 -4.71 -0.34
C GLU A 43 2.21 -4.10 -1.60
N THR A 44 2.46 -2.78 -1.57
CA THR A 44 3.29 -2.13 -2.58
C THR A 44 4.78 -2.34 -2.28
N ASP A 45 5.62 -2.01 -3.26
CA ASP A 45 7.04 -1.77 -3.01
C ASP A 45 7.30 -0.65 -1.99
N ASP A 46 8.55 -0.52 -1.58
CA ASP A 46 9.05 0.54 -0.72
C ASP A 46 9.36 1.81 -1.52
N PHE A 47 8.74 2.92 -1.14
CA PHE A 47 8.96 4.23 -1.73
C PHE A 47 9.58 5.20 -0.74
N GLU A 48 10.41 6.12 -1.21
CA GLU A 48 10.99 7.17 -0.35
C GLU A 48 9.94 8.24 0.05
N SER A 49 8.77 8.25 -0.61
CA SER A 49 7.66 9.16 -0.34
C SER A 49 6.34 8.44 -0.09
N GLN A 50 5.59 8.92 0.90
CA GLN A 50 4.22 8.47 1.16
C GLN A 50 3.30 8.64 -0.06
N GLU A 51 3.48 9.73 -0.82
CA GLU A 51 2.64 10.01 -2.00
C GLU A 51 2.84 8.96 -3.09
N GLU A 52 4.07 8.51 -3.30
CA GLU A 52 4.38 7.47 -4.28
C GLU A 52 3.79 6.12 -3.87
N ALA A 53 3.89 5.76 -2.59
CA ALA A 53 3.28 4.54 -2.07
C ALA A 53 1.75 4.54 -2.23
N VAL A 54 1.09 5.66 -1.90
CA VAL A 54 -0.36 5.84 -2.08
C VAL A 54 -0.76 5.80 -3.56
N LYS A 55 0.04 6.42 -4.43
CA LYS A 55 -0.19 6.43 -5.87
C LYS A 55 -0.03 5.03 -6.45
N ALA A 56 1.01 4.29 -6.07
CA ALA A 56 1.25 2.92 -6.51
C ALA A 56 0.08 2.00 -6.12
N TRP A 57 -0.41 2.09 -4.88
CA TRP A 57 -1.58 1.32 -4.44
C TRP A 57 -2.86 1.65 -5.23
N SER A 58 -3.01 2.92 -5.61
CA SER A 58 -4.16 3.41 -6.37
C SER A 58 -4.05 3.10 -7.87
N GLN A 59 -2.83 2.99 -8.39
CA GLN A 59 -2.51 2.58 -9.76
C GLN A 59 -2.57 1.06 -9.86
N ARG A 60 -3.79 0.52 -9.82
CA ARG A 60 -4.05 -0.89 -10.19
C ARG A 60 -3.95 -1.01 -11.71
N THR A 61 -2.74 -0.95 -12.26
CA THR A 61 -2.55 -1.44 -13.62
C THR A 61 -2.85 -2.93 -13.60
N PRO A 62 -3.79 -3.45 -14.40
CA PRO A 62 -3.89 -4.88 -14.59
C PRO A 62 -2.51 -5.37 -15.04
N ASP A 63 -1.95 -6.33 -14.33
CA ASP A 63 -0.70 -7.01 -14.68
C ASP A 63 -0.76 -7.34 -16.18
N THR A 64 -0.03 -6.56 -16.98
CA THR A 64 0.07 -6.82 -18.42
C THR A 64 1.20 -7.83 -18.53
N LYS A 65 0.78 -9.09 -18.52
CA LYS A 65 1.60 -10.29 -18.62
C LYS A 65 2.43 -10.33 -19.90
#